data_AF-U9T7X8-F1
#
_entry.id   AF-U9T7X8-F1
#
_cell.length_a   1.000
_cell.length_b   1.000
_cell.length_c   1.000
_cell.angle_alpha   90.00
_cell.angle_beta   90.00
_cell.angle_gamma   90.00
#
_symmetry.space_group_name_H-M   'P 1'
#
loop_
_entity.id
_entity.type
_entity.pdbx_description
1 polymer ?
#
loop_
_entity_poly.entity_id
_entity_poly.type
_entity_poly.pdbx_seq_one_letter_code
_entity_poly.pdbx_strand_id
1 'polypeptide(L)'
;MDDISVKINDDANKIEIDVDKIDVDKNDVDKIFTFDDERHNGKPITKIEISPNDKYLITYSEKDLSIVGWNVEDMDKFQLKFDQTVKIIENIDYITGLCVSDDKKVAYACHREYRYGRK
;
A
#
# COMPACT_ATOMS: atom_id res chain seq x y z
N MET A 1 -53.85 -17.16 -1.76
CA MET A 1 -52.80 -18.13 -1.43
C MET A 1 -53.13 -19.31 -2.30
N ASP A 2 -52.42 -19.44 -3.41
CA ASP A 2 -52.76 -20.41 -4.45
C ASP A 2 -51.85 -21.62 -4.26
N ASP A 3 -52.47 -22.79 -4.13
CA ASP A 3 -51.79 -24.07 -3.90
C ASP A 3 -50.95 -24.48 -5.12
N ILE A 4 -49.64 -24.63 -4.92
CA ILE A 4 -48.74 -25.22 -5.92
C ILE A 4 -48.77 -26.74 -5.72
N SER A 5 -49.49 -27.46 -6.59
CA SER A 5 -49.44 -28.93 -6.64
C SER A 5 -48.36 -29.39 -7.64
N VAL A 6 -47.32 -30.07 -7.14
CA VAL A 6 -46.30 -30.70 -7.99
C VAL A 6 -46.71 -32.16 -8.26
N LYS A 7 -46.94 -32.51 -9.53
CA LYS A 7 -47.08 -33.90 -9.98
C LYS A 7 -45.73 -34.38 -10.50
N ILE A 8 -45.18 -35.40 -9.86
CA ILE A 8 -43.91 -36.03 -10.27
C ILE A 8 -44.28 -37.22 -11.15
N ASN A 9 -44.03 -37.11 -12.46
CA ASN A 9 -44.10 -38.25 -13.37
C ASN A 9 -42.70 -38.86 -13.49
N ASP A 10 -42.63 -40.16 -13.23
CA ASP A 10 -41.42 -40.95 -13.03
C ASP A 10 -40.81 -41.41 -14.36
N ASP A 11 -40.52 -40.46 -15.26
CA ASP A 11 -39.84 -40.73 -16.53
C ASP A 11 -38.51 -39.97 -16.57
N ALA A 12 -37.44 -40.76 -16.72
CA ALA A 12 -36.05 -40.36 -16.61
C ALA A 12 -35.63 -39.32 -17.66
N ASN A 13 -35.95 -38.05 -17.41
CA ASN A 13 -35.39 -36.93 -18.14
C ASN A 13 -34.20 -36.36 -17.38
N LYS A 14 -33.03 -36.69 -17.90
CA LYS A 14 -31.72 -36.07 -17.61
C LYS A 14 -31.90 -34.56 -17.44
N ILE A 15 -31.78 -34.08 -16.20
CA ILE A 15 -31.79 -32.66 -15.87
C ILE A 15 -30.46 -32.09 -16.39
N GLU A 16 -30.47 -31.46 -17.55
CA GLU A 16 -29.36 -30.60 -17.99
C GLU A 16 -29.45 -29.29 -17.21
N ILE A 17 -28.64 -29.18 -16.16
CA ILE A 17 -28.43 -27.93 -15.44
C ILE A 17 -27.51 -27.09 -16.31
N ASP A 18 -28.08 -26.17 -17.09
CA ASP A 18 -27.31 -25.12 -17.74
C ASP A 18 -26.86 -24.17 -16.62
N VAL A 19 -25.64 -24.37 -16.14
CA VAL A 19 -25.01 -23.42 -15.23
C VAL A 19 -24.65 -22.24 -16.10
N ASP A 20 -25.57 -21.26 -16.17
CA ASP A 20 -25.27 -19.93 -16.69
C ASP A 20 -23.88 -19.58 -16.21
N LYS A 21 -22.95 -19.42 -17.16
CA LYS A 21 -21.62 -18.93 -16.86
C LYS A 21 -21.84 -17.63 -16.11
N ILE A 22 -21.65 -17.66 -14.81
CA ILE A 22 -21.44 -16.45 -14.02
C ILE A 22 -20.14 -15.92 -14.59
N ASP A 23 -20.27 -15.08 -15.60
CA ASP A 23 -19.21 -14.21 -16.06
C ASP A 23 -19.03 -13.24 -14.91
N VAL A 24 -18.24 -13.68 -13.93
CA VAL A 24 -17.65 -12.77 -12.96
C VAL A 24 -16.80 -11.89 -13.83
N ASP A 25 -17.39 -10.79 -14.29
CA ASP A 25 -16.68 -9.67 -14.84
C ASP A 25 -15.50 -9.49 -13.89
N LYS A 26 -14.30 -9.75 -14.41
CA LYS A 26 -13.07 -9.50 -13.68
C LYS A 26 -12.97 -7.98 -13.64
N ASN A 27 -13.84 -7.36 -12.84
CA ASN A 27 -13.70 -6.02 -12.34
C ASN A 27 -12.25 -5.92 -11.97
N ASP A 28 -11.54 -5.10 -12.76
CA ASP A 28 -10.12 -4.83 -12.73
C ASP A 28 -9.52 -5.36 -11.45
N VAL A 29 -8.99 -6.60 -11.51
CA VAL A 29 -8.18 -7.17 -10.44
C VAL A 29 -7.22 -6.06 -10.09
N ASP A 30 -7.37 -5.50 -8.87
CA ASP A 30 -6.62 -4.37 -8.36
C ASP A 30 -5.27 -4.37 -9.03
N LYS A 31 -5.04 -3.43 -9.95
CA LYS A 31 -3.80 -3.40 -10.71
C LYS A 31 -2.73 -3.10 -9.67
N ILE A 32 -2.19 -4.14 -9.05
CA ILE A 32 -1.18 -4.06 -8.01
C ILE A 32 0.02 -3.49 -8.75
N PHE A 33 0.19 -2.17 -8.61
CA PHE A 33 1.32 -1.46 -9.15
C PHE A 33 2.54 -1.95 -8.37
N THR A 34 3.20 -2.99 -8.89
CA THR A 34 4.53 -3.37 -8.45
C THR A 34 5.47 -2.28 -8.95
N PHE A 35 5.84 -1.37 -8.06
CA PHE A 35 6.95 -0.47 -8.35
C PHE A 35 8.21 -1.33 -8.40
N ASP A 36 8.72 -1.56 -9.61
CA ASP A 36 10.01 -2.21 -9.88
C ASP A 36 11.21 -1.33 -9.49
N ASP A 37 10.95 -0.37 -8.60
CA ASP A 37 11.89 0.63 -8.19
C ASP A 37 12.49 0.14 -6.87
N GLU A 38 13.81 -0.11 -6.85
CA GLU A 38 14.59 -0.51 -5.67
C GLU A 38 14.67 0.60 -4.61
N ARG A 39 13.59 1.38 -4.46
CA ARG A 39 13.37 2.34 -3.39
C ARG A 39 13.50 1.61 -2.06
N HIS A 40 14.05 2.32 -1.08
CA HIS A 40 14.50 1.72 0.18
C HIS A 40 15.53 0.59 0.02
N ASN A 41 16.30 0.56 -1.07
CA ASN A 41 17.27 -0.51 -1.38
C ASN A 41 16.64 -1.92 -1.25
N GLY A 42 15.37 -2.05 -1.66
CA GLY A 42 14.56 -3.27 -1.54
C GLY A 42 14.19 -3.66 -0.10
N LYS A 43 14.39 -2.78 0.89
CA LYS A 43 13.98 -3.01 2.27
C LYS A 43 12.50 -2.69 2.47
N PRO A 44 11.83 -3.35 3.43
CA PRO A 44 10.43 -3.09 3.72
C PRO A 44 10.21 -1.65 4.17
N ILE A 45 9.11 -1.05 3.70
CA ILE A 45 8.57 0.18 4.27
C ILE A 45 7.99 -0.15 5.64
N THR A 46 8.40 0.60 6.67
CA THR A 46 7.96 0.41 8.05
C THR A 46 7.07 1.54 8.55
N LYS A 47 7.14 2.73 7.92
CA LYS A 47 6.29 3.88 8.27
C LYS A 47 5.91 4.68 7.02
N ILE A 48 4.71 5.26 7.05
CA ILE A 48 4.17 6.18 6.05
C ILE A 48 3.65 7.41 6.80
N GLU A 49 4.02 8.60 6.33
CA GLU A 49 3.51 9.87 6.85
C GLU A 49 2.97 10.70 5.69
N ILE A 50 1.81 11.32 5.88
CA ILE A 50 1.10 12.10 4.86
C ILE A 50 1.12 13.58 5.28
N SER A 51 1.26 14.47 4.31
CA SER A 51 1.23 15.90 4.55
C SER A 51 -0.19 16.39 4.89
N PRO A 52 -0.34 17.52 5.62
CA PRO A 52 -1.66 17.99 6.07
C PRO A 52 -2.73 18.18 4.98
N ASN A 53 -2.32 18.50 3.75
CA ASN A 53 -3.23 18.67 2.61
C ASN A 53 -3.31 17.44 1.69
N ASP A 54 -2.77 16.28 2.10
CA ASP A 54 -2.80 15.00 1.36
C ASP A 54 -2.17 15.04 -0.04
N LYS A 55 -1.41 16.10 -0.36
CA LYS A 55 -0.74 16.27 -1.67
C LYS A 55 0.64 15.64 -1.73
N TYR A 56 1.18 15.23 -0.58
CA TYR A 56 2.50 14.66 -0.48
C TYR A 56 2.53 13.60 0.62
N LEU A 57 3.29 12.54 0.41
CA LEU A 57 3.58 11.57 1.46
C LEU A 57 5.03 11.16 1.41
N ILE A 58 5.52 10.65 2.53
CA ILE A 58 6.82 9.99 2.63
C ILE A 58 6.65 8.56 3.11
N THR A 59 7.52 7.69 2.63
CA THR A 59 7.72 6.34 3.12
C THR A 59 9.07 6.24 3.80
N TYR A 60 9.18 5.43 4.84
CA TYR A 60 10.42 5.23 5.59
C TYR A 60 10.68 3.74 5.81
N SER A 61 11.95 3.35 5.74
CA SER A 61 12.40 2.01 6.10
C SER A 61 13.37 2.06 7.27
N GLU A 62 13.01 1.46 8.39
CA GLU A 62 13.89 1.34 9.56
C GLU A 62 15.14 0.51 9.29
N LYS A 63 15.12 -0.39 8.30
CA LYS A 63 16.26 -1.29 8.04
C LYS A 63 17.43 -0.60 7.35
N ASP A 64 17.18 0.42 6.53
CA ASP A 64 18.23 1.15 5.81
C ASP A 64 18.18 2.67 6.05
N LEU A 65 17.30 3.12 6.94
CA LEU A 65 17.10 4.51 7.35
C LEU A 65 16.81 5.46 6.18
N SER A 66 16.27 4.94 5.09
CA SER A 66 15.93 5.75 3.92
C SER A 66 14.50 6.26 4.00
N ILE A 67 14.33 7.51 3.55
CA ILE A 67 13.04 8.19 3.42
C ILE A 67 12.84 8.47 1.93
N VAL A 68 11.67 8.14 1.40
CA VAL A 68 11.33 8.38 0.00
C VAL A 68 10.06 9.23 -0.05
N GLY A 69 10.11 10.30 -0.85
CA GLY A 69 9.02 11.26 -1.00
C GLY A 69 8.24 11.05 -2.29
N TRP A 70 6.94 11.30 -2.20
CA TRP A 70 5.98 11.00 -3.26
C TRP A 70 4.97 12.14 -3.41
N ASN A 71 4.83 12.63 -4.64
CA ASN A 71 3.73 13.51 -5.01
C ASN A 71 2.46 12.68 -5.21
N VAL A 72 1.37 13.12 -4.59
CA VAL A 72 0.03 12.56 -4.78
C VAL A 72 -0.62 13.37 -5.91
N GLU A 73 -0.78 12.75 -7.08
CA GLU A 73 -1.57 13.35 -8.16
C GLU A 73 -3.05 13.03 -8.01
N ASP A 74 -3.89 13.74 -8.77
CA ASP A 74 -5.33 13.54 -8.79
C ASP A 74 -5.71 12.05 -8.87
N MET A 75 -6.68 11.67 -8.03
CA MET A 75 -7.13 10.29 -7.82
C MET A 75 -7.54 9.59 -9.11
N ASP A 76 -7.87 10.33 -10.18
CA ASP A 76 -8.21 9.80 -11.50
C ASP A 76 -7.10 8.90 -12.09
N LYS A 77 -5.84 9.04 -11.64
CA LYS A 77 -4.71 8.23 -12.12
C LYS A 77 -4.13 7.26 -11.09
N PHE A 78 -4.61 7.24 -9.84
CA PHE A 78 -4.17 6.34 -8.75
C PHE A 78 -2.66 6.05 -8.69
N GLN A 79 -1.81 7.00 -9.12
CA GLN A 79 -0.38 6.76 -9.27
C GLN A 79 0.42 7.81 -8.49
N LEU A 80 1.12 7.34 -7.46
CA LEU A 80 2.12 8.15 -6.76
C LEU A 80 3.30 8.42 -7.67
N LYS A 81 3.74 9.68 -7.74
CA LYS A 81 4.94 10.05 -8.47
C LYS A 81 6.10 10.24 -7.51
N PHE A 82 7.18 9.52 -7.76
CA PHE A 82 8.42 9.71 -7.03
C PHE A 82 8.92 11.14 -7.17
N ASP A 83 9.36 11.69 -6.04
CA ASP A 83 9.89 13.03 -5.94
C ASP A 83 11.39 12.99 -5.63
N GLN A 84 11.75 12.34 -4.52
CA GLN A 84 13.13 12.30 -4.05
C GLN A 84 13.37 11.18 -3.02
N THR A 85 14.64 10.87 -2.80
CA THR A 85 15.10 10.00 -1.72
C THR A 85 16.04 10.79 -0.81
N VAL A 86 15.81 10.69 0.50
CA VAL A 86 16.67 11.25 1.55
C VAL A 86 17.23 10.09 2.37
N LYS A 87 18.55 10.03 2.55
CA LYS A 87 19.20 9.12 3.50
C LYS A 87 19.67 9.89 4.70
N ILE A 88 19.37 9.39 5.90
CA ILE A 88 19.93 9.95 7.12
C ILE A 88 21.34 9.41 7.28
N ILE A 89 22.34 10.29 7.17
CA ILE A 89 23.78 9.93 7.22
C ILE A 89 24.30 9.84 8.66
N GLU A 90 23.49 10.28 9.62
CA GLU A 90 23.87 10.34 11.02
C GLU A 90 23.86 8.95 11.67
N ASN A 91 24.70 8.78 12.69
CA ASN A 91 24.79 7.56 13.49
C ASN A 91 23.59 7.50 14.45
N ILE A 92 22.39 7.33 13.88
CA ILE A 92 21.13 7.19 14.59
C ILE A 92 20.78 5.70 14.70
N ASP A 93 20.23 5.30 15.85
CA ASP A 93 19.80 3.91 16.02
C ASP A 93 18.44 3.70 15.34
N TYR A 94 17.49 4.60 15.64
CA TYR A 94 16.16 4.61 15.04
C TYR A 94 15.48 5.98 15.20
N ILE A 95 14.47 6.22 14.36
CA ILE A 95 13.60 7.40 14.40
C ILE A 95 12.41 7.11 15.33
N THR A 96 12.17 7.98 16.32
CA THR A 96 11.02 7.88 17.23
C THR A 96 9.80 8.62 16.69
N GLY A 97 10.01 9.73 15.98
CA GLY A 97 8.96 10.56 15.40
C GLY A 97 9.35 11.04 14.02
N LEU A 98 8.40 11.04 13.09
CA LEU A 98 8.59 11.44 11.70
C LEU A 98 7.34 12.19 11.26
N CYS A 99 7.50 13.30 10.54
CA CYS A 99 6.38 13.97 9.89
C CYS A 99 6.86 14.75 8.65
N VAL A 100 5.90 15.09 7.79
CA VAL A 100 6.15 15.85 6.56
C VAL A 100 5.16 16.99 6.42
N SER A 101 5.63 18.16 5.98
CA SER A 101 4.79 19.32 5.68
C SER A 101 4.36 19.33 4.21
N ASP A 102 3.37 20.16 3.86
CA ASP A 102 2.99 20.37 2.45
C ASP A 102 4.11 21.01 1.61
N ASP A 103 5.04 21.74 2.24
CA ASP A 103 6.27 22.25 1.60
C ASP A 103 7.31 21.14 1.35
N LYS A 104 6.96 19.86 1.52
CA LYS A 104 7.83 18.67 1.40
C LYS A 104 9.02 18.65 2.38
N LYS A 105 8.97 19.45 3.44
CA LYS A 105 9.98 19.43 4.52
C LYS A 105 9.69 18.27 5.45
N VAL A 106 10.74 17.52 5.80
CA VAL A 106 10.68 16.40 6.72
C VAL A 106 11.29 16.81 8.06
N ALA A 107 10.58 16.55 9.15
CA ALA A 107 11.10 16.65 10.49
C ALA A 107 11.13 15.27 11.14
N TYR A 108 12.19 14.99 11.90
CA TYR A 108 12.34 13.72 12.61
C TYR A 108 12.96 13.92 13.99
N ALA A 109 12.53 13.08 14.92
CA ALA A 109 13.16 12.90 16.23
C ALA A 109 13.82 11.52 16.24
N CYS A 110 15.04 11.43 16.75
CA CYS A 110 15.81 10.19 16.76
C CYS A 110 16.46 9.93 18.12
N HIS A 111 16.73 8.65 18.38
CA HIS A 111 17.63 8.25 19.44
C HIS A 111 19.05 8.10 18.87
N ARG A 112 20.04 8.65 19.59
CA ARG A 112 21.46 8.42 19.32
C ARG A 112 22.12 7.82 20.55
N GLU A 113 22.58 6.57 20.46
CA GLU A 113 23.49 6.03 21.45
C GLU A 113 24.90 6.60 21.28
N TYR A 114 25.32 7.44 22.23
CA TYR A 114 26.74 7.73 22.38
C TYR A 114 27.43 6.48 22.92
N ARG A 115 28.08 5.72 22.04
CA ARG A 115 29.04 4.69 22.45
C ARG A 115 30.25 5.39 23.06
N TYR A 116 30.19 5.71 24.35
CA TYR A 116 31.38 6.04 25.13
C TYR A 116 32.28 4.79 25.12
N GLY A 117 33.32 4.83 24.30
CA GLY A 117 34.35 3.82 24.29
C GLY A 117 34.93 3.69 25.70
N ARG A 118 34.74 2.54 26.33
CA ARG A 118 35.56 2.14 27.47
C ARG A 118 36.98 1.95 26.93
N LYS A 119 37.83 2.94 27.19
CA LYS A 119 39.29 2.80 27.12
C LYS A 119 39.77 1.91 28.26
#